data_AF-A0A9E2LBH2-F1
#
_entry.id   AF-A0A9E2LBH2-F1
#
_cell.length_a   1.000
_cell.length_b   1.000
_cell.length_c   1.000
_cell.angle_alpha   90.00
_cell.angle_beta   90.00
_cell.angle_gamma   90.00
#
_symmetry.space_group_name_H-M   'P 1'
#
loop_
_entity.id
_entity.type
_entity.pdbx_description
1 polymer ?
#
loop_
_entity_poly.entity_id
_entity_poly.type
_entity_poly.pdbx_seq_one_letter_code
_entity_poly.pdbx_strand_id
1 'polypeptide(L)' 'ANKTLEEMRAHLEVDSLGFLSVDGLYDAMEAGPRDPRQPQFTDHYFTGEYPTRLLDREIEEGGREVAARQLSLLVSA' A
#
# COMPACT_ATOMS: atom_id res chain seq x y z
N ALA A 1 8.08 -3.14 1.27
CA ALA A 1 8.98 -3.94 0.42
C ALA A 1 10.41 -3.56 0.77
N ASN A 2 11.24 -4.52 1.19
CA ASN A 2 12.52 -4.22 1.84
C ASN A 2 13.73 -4.60 0.98
N LYS A 3 13.51 -4.80 -0.32
CA LYS A 3 14.55 -5.12 -1.29
C LYS A 3 14.35 -4.25 -2.52
N THR A 4 15.43 -3.82 -3.10
CA THR A 4 15.51 -3.23 -4.44
C THR A 4 15.31 -4.31 -5.50
N LEU A 5 15.04 -3.89 -6.75
CA LEU A 5 14.91 -4.82 -7.88
C LEU A 5 16.17 -5.68 -8.06
N GLU A 6 17.35 -5.08 -7.89
CA GLU A 6 18.63 -5.76 -8.05
C GLU A 6 18.89 -6.79 -6.95
N GLU A 7 18.55 -6.46 -5.69
CA GLU A 7 18.62 -7.41 -4.58
C GLU A 7 17.66 -8.59 -4.79
N MET A 8 16.46 -8.35 -5.32
CA MET A 8 15.52 -9.42 -5.66
C MET A 8 16.04 -10.29 -6.80
N ARG A 9 16.57 -9.68 -7.87
CA ARG A 9 17.16 -10.39 -9.01
C ARG A 9 18.31 -11.31 -8.58
N ALA A 10 19.22 -10.79 -7.77
CA ALA A 10 20.34 -11.54 -7.21
C ALA A 10 19.86 -12.67 -6.28
N HIS A 11 18.86 -12.41 -5.43
CA HIS A 11 18.32 -13.40 -4.51
C HIS A 11 17.61 -14.57 -5.20
N LEU A 12 16.98 -14.31 -6.35
CA LEU A 12 16.27 -15.32 -7.14
C LEU A 12 17.17 -16.02 -8.16
N GLU A 13 18.44 -15.61 -8.29
CA GLU A 13 19.40 -16.17 -9.25
C GLU A 13 18.93 -16.12 -10.72
N VAL A 14 18.26 -15.02 -11.11
CA VAL A 14 17.76 -14.82 -12.48
C VAL A 14 18.56 -13.77 -13.26
N ASP A 15 18.65 -13.93 -14.58
CA ASP A 15 19.33 -12.97 -15.45
C ASP A 15 18.59 -11.62 -15.52
N SER A 16 17.26 -11.66 -15.52
CA SER A 16 16.40 -10.47 -15.60
C SER A 16 15.18 -10.60 -14.69
N LEU A 17 14.76 -9.48 -14.10
CA LEU A 17 13.54 -9.37 -13.30
C LEU A 17 12.84 -8.06 -13.63
N GLY A 18 11.52 -8.11 -13.78
CA GLY A 18 10.67 -6.94 -14.00
C GLY A 18 9.31 -7.14 -13.36
N PHE A 19 8.71 -6.05 -12.91
CA PHE A 19 7.34 -6.03 -12.38
C PHE A 19 6.42 -5.31 -13.37
N LEU A 20 5.17 -5.73 -13.42
CA LEU A 20 4.12 -4.97 -14.09
C LEU A 20 3.94 -3.62 -13.36
N SER A 21 3.93 -2.52 -14.11
CA SER A 21 3.61 -1.21 -13.53
C SER A 21 2.15 -1.15 -13.14
N VAL A 22 1.80 -0.28 -12.19
CA VAL A 22 0.39 -0.06 -11.82
C VAL A 22 -0.39 0.42 -13.04
N ASP A 23 0.14 1.38 -13.81
CA ASP A 23 -0.53 1.84 -15.04
C ASP A 23 -0.75 0.69 -16.04
N GLY A 24 0.25 -0.18 -16.22
CA GLY A 24 0.15 -1.34 -17.10
C GLY A 24 -0.90 -2.36 -16.64
N LEU A 25 -1.13 -2.48 -15.33
CA LEU A 25 -2.23 -3.28 -14.78
C LEU A 25 -3.60 -2.69 -15.16
N TYR A 26 -3.76 -1.37 -15.05
CA TYR A 26 -5.02 -0.69 -15.40
C TYR A 26 -5.32 -0.77 -16.90
N ASP A 27 -4.29 -0.60 -17.73
CA ASP A 27 -4.40 -0.78 -19.19
C ASP A 27 -4.80 -2.21 -19.55
N ALA A 28 -4.15 -3.22 -18.94
CA ALA A 28 -4.45 -4.64 -19.19
C ALA A 28 -5.86 -5.06 -18.75
N MET A 29 -6.44 -4.36 -17.78
CA MET A 29 -7.80 -4.58 -17.28
C MET A 29 -8.86 -3.79 -18.06
N GLU A 30 -8.47 -3.03 -19.09
CA GLU A 30 -9.35 -2.15 -19.86
C GLU A 30 -10.14 -1.15 -18.98
N ALA A 31 -9.55 -0.76 -17.85
CA ALA A 31 -10.19 0.11 -16.87
C ALA A 31 -9.99 1.62 -17.15
N GLY A 32 -9.18 1.94 -18.17
CA GLY A 32 -8.69 3.30 -18.40
C GLY A 32 -7.63 3.71 -17.38
N PRO A 33 -7.19 4.99 -17.38
CA PRO A 33 -6.16 5.46 -16.46
C PRO A 33 -6.68 5.44 -15.02
N ARG A 34 -5.80 5.08 -14.08
CA ARG A 34 -6.09 5.10 -12.64
C ARG A 34 -6.55 6.49 -12.19
N ASP A 35 -7.67 6.57 -11.46
CA ASP A 35 -8.03 7.80 -10.73
C ASP A 35 -7.38 7.77 -9.32
N PRO A 36 -6.43 8.67 -9.00
CA PRO A 36 -5.76 8.67 -7.70
C PRO A 36 -6.68 9.08 -6.54
N ARG A 37 -7.80 9.75 -6.80
CA ARG A 37 -8.75 10.16 -5.76
C ARG A 37 -9.79 9.07 -5.49
N GLN A 38 -10.11 8.27 -6.51
CA GLN A 38 -11.07 7.17 -6.46
C GLN A 38 -10.58 5.99 -7.30
N PRO A 39 -9.57 5.24 -6.83
CA PRO A 39 -9.00 4.12 -7.58
C PRO A 39 -10.09 3.12 -7.96
N GLN A 40 -10.08 2.66 -9.21
CA GLN A 40 -11.09 1.73 -9.72
C GLN A 40 -10.97 0.34 -9.09
N PHE A 41 -9.79 -0.01 -8.59
CA PHE A 41 -9.50 -1.29 -7.95
C PHE A 41 -8.89 -1.13 -6.57
N THR A 42 -8.95 -2.20 -5.79
CA THR A 42 -8.12 -2.32 -4.59
C THR A 42 -6.67 -2.56 -5.01
N ASP A 43 -5.87 -1.49 -5.14
CA ASP A 43 -4.44 -1.54 -5.55
C ASP A 43 -3.47 -1.04 -4.47
N HIS A 44 -3.98 -0.76 -3.28
CA HIS A 44 -3.27 -0.23 -2.13
C HIS A 44 -2.10 -1.09 -1.65
N TYR A 45 -2.03 -2.38 -2.00
CA TYR A 45 -0.88 -3.23 -1.71
C TYR A 45 0.34 -2.89 -2.59
N PHE A 46 0.12 -2.27 -3.75
CA PHE A 46 1.19 -1.77 -4.61
C PHE A 46 1.49 -0.28 -4.36
N THR A 47 0.46 0.53 -4.14
CA THR A 47 0.59 2.01 -4.02
C THR A 47 0.77 2.50 -2.58
N GLY A 48 0.29 1.73 -1.59
CA GLY A 48 0.18 2.16 -0.21
C GLY A 48 -1.01 3.08 0.09
N GLU A 49 -1.82 3.43 -0.91
CA GLU A 49 -2.96 4.36 -0.77
C GLU A 49 -4.23 3.61 -0.32
N TYR A 50 -4.32 3.31 0.97
CA TYR A 50 -5.50 2.65 1.53
C TYR A 50 -6.71 3.62 1.56
N PRO A 51 -7.93 3.16 1.19
CA PRO A 51 -9.13 3.99 1.24
C PRO A 51 -9.61 4.28 2.67
N THR A 52 -9.05 3.59 3.66
CA THR A 52 -9.32 3.76 5.09
C THR A 52 -8.02 4.03 5.83
N ARG A 53 -8.12 4.74 6.96
CA ARG A 53 -6.98 4.96 7.86
C ARG A 53 -6.46 3.64 8.42
N LEU A 54 -5.14 3.53 8.50
CA LEU A 54 -4.45 2.40 9.13
C LEU A 54 -4.14 2.77 10.59
N LEU A 55 -5.19 2.82 11.41
CA LEU A 55 -5.11 3.29 12.80
C LEU A 55 -4.06 2.52 13.62
N ASP A 56 -3.96 1.22 13.39
CA ASP A 56 -2.94 0.36 13.98
C ASP A 56 -1.52 0.82 13.63
N ARG A 57 -1.27 1.09 12.36
CA ARG A 57 0.01 1.62 11.87
C ARG A 57 0.29 3.03 12.38
N GLU A 58 -0.71 3.90 12.40
CA GLU A 58 -0.59 5.26 12.94
C GLU A 58 -0.22 5.24 14.44
N ILE A 59 -0.81 4.31 15.22
CA ILE A 59 -0.49 4.11 16.64
C ILE A 59 0.94 3.58 16.81
N GLU A 60 1.39 2.68 15.94
CA GLU A 60 2.76 2.15 15.97
C GLU A 60 3.80 3.23 15.62
N GLU A 61 3.55 4.02 14.57
CA GLU A 61 4.43 5.10 14.11
C GLU A 61 4.46 6.29 15.08
N GLY A 62 3.34 6.60 15.76
CA GLY A 62 3.20 7.71 16.71
C GLY A 62 3.95 7.55 18.04
N GLY A 63 4.63 6.43 18.25
CA GLY A 63 5.29 6.12 19.52
C GLY A 63 4.27 5.78 20.61
N ARG A 64 4.69 4.97 21.58
CA ARG A 64 3.84 4.46 22.68
C ARG A 64 3.45 5.55 23.69
N GLU A 65 2.77 6.62 23.27
CA GLU A 65 2.18 7.58 24.20
C GLU A 65 0.99 6.93 24.90
N VAL A 66 1.19 6.60 26.19
CA VAL A 66 0.19 5.93 27.03
C VAL A 66 -1.11 6.75 27.16
N ALA A 67 -1.05 8.07 26.95
CA ALA A 67 -2.21 8.97 26.94
C ALA A 67 -3.15 8.78 25.74
N ALA A 68 -2.65 8.27 24.60
CA ALA A 68 -3.44 8.03 23.39
C ALA A 68 -4.18 6.67 23.40
N ARG A 69 -3.99 5.85 24.44
CA ARG A 69 -4.60 4.51 24.56
C ARG A 69 -6.04 4.52 25.09
N GLN A 70 -6.76 5.63 25.00
CA GLN A 70 -8.18 5.61 25.30
C GLN A 70 -8.94 4.99 24.12
N LEU A 71 -9.23 3.70 24.22
CA LEU A 71 -10.17 3.00 23.35
C LEU A 71 -11.60 3.50 23.65
N SER A 72 -11.94 4.70 23.19
CA SER A 72 -13.33 5.14 23.19
C SER A 72 -14.06 4.43 22.05
N LEU A 73 -14.94 3.50 22.42
CA LEU A 73 -15.94 2.85 21.54
C LEU A 73 -17.04 3.80 21.05
N LEU A 74 -16.92 5.09 21.31
CA LEU A 74 -17.85 6.13 20.86
C LEU A 74 -17.20 6.90 19.74
N VAL A 75 -17.31 6.38 18.52
CA VAL A 75 -17.32 7.24 17.34
C VAL A 75 -18.74 7.80 17.25
N SER A 76 -18.90 9.11 17.38
CA SER A 76 -20.19 9.75 17.15
C SER A 76 -20.58 9.54 15.69
N ALA A 77 -21.76 8.97 15.48
CA ALA A 77 -22.38 8.77 14.17
C ALA A 77 -22.54 10.08 13.39
#